data_AF-A0A1X7MUH4-F1
#
_entry.id   AF-A0A1X7MUH4-F1
#
_cell.length_a   1.000
_cell.length_b   1.000
_cell.length_c   1.000
_cell.angle_alpha   90.00
_cell.angle_beta   90.00
_cell.angle_gamma   90.00
#
_symmetry.space_group_name_H-M   'P 1'
#
loop_
_entity.id
_entity.type
_entity.pdbx_description
1 polymer ?
#
loop_
_entity_poly.entity_id
_entity_poly.type
_entity_poly.pdbx_seq_one_letter_code
_entity_poly.pdbx_strand_id
1 'polypeptide(L)'
;MKKLAVVLMGLSVLAAVPATAATVVPSGNRSIEQPQVPGGSASRTKALKTSYDAKYRKVIALLRNDKALRQKIVAVARQFDISPLHIAGAIVGEHTYNVDAYDRLQTYYVKAVSYLGSSFSFSYEGEDIATFIERPQFARCESLPGSYAVWTCREDVWNASFKGKSVDGKQFPNNRFSAVFFQPFYAGQTFGIGQLNPLTALQMTDTVSKVTGAPTLDYRDPQAVYATIMDPDQTLPYVAATLRKAIDAYRTIAGFDISQNPGLTATLYNVGGPEARAYALKAENERRAAAGQEPKLPEENYYGWLVNERLADIEALF
;
A
#
# COMPACT_ATOMS: atom_id res chain seq x y z
N MET A 1 -4.54 -76.20 9.91
CA MET A 1 -5.27 -75.35 10.88
C MET A 1 -4.85 -73.90 10.67
N LYS A 2 -5.80 -72.96 10.82
CA LYS A 2 -5.81 -71.59 10.28
C LYS A 2 -4.78 -70.64 10.93
N LYS A 3 -4.36 -69.68 10.10
CA LYS A 3 -3.52 -68.48 10.34
C LYS A 3 -4.04 -67.60 11.47
N LEU A 4 -3.16 -66.86 12.15
CA LEU A 4 -3.48 -65.52 12.66
C LEU A 4 -2.21 -64.64 12.62
N ALA A 5 -2.16 -63.74 11.63
CA ALA A 5 -1.21 -62.64 11.61
C ALA A 5 -1.94 -61.42 12.20
N VAL A 6 -1.41 -60.89 13.31
CA VAL A 6 -1.94 -59.68 13.94
C VAL A 6 -1.30 -58.48 13.25
N VAL A 7 -2.10 -57.74 12.49
CA VAL A 7 -1.72 -56.43 11.93
C VAL A 7 -2.15 -55.36 12.93
N LEU A 8 -1.18 -54.68 13.56
CA LEU A 8 -1.44 -53.48 14.35
C LEU A 8 -1.64 -52.30 13.39
N MET A 9 -2.88 -51.83 13.28
CA MET A 9 -3.22 -50.62 12.52
C MET A 9 -3.16 -49.43 13.50
N GLY A 10 -2.09 -48.63 13.40
CA GLY A 10 -1.95 -47.39 14.18
C GLY A 10 -2.93 -46.33 13.70
N LEU A 11 -3.84 -45.90 14.58
CA LEU A 11 -4.81 -44.85 14.30
C LEU A 11 -4.15 -43.48 14.53
N SER A 12 -3.68 -42.83 13.47
CA SER A 12 -3.19 -41.45 13.52
C SER A 12 -4.38 -40.50 13.64
N VAL A 13 -4.68 -40.04 14.86
CA VAL A 13 -5.67 -38.97 15.06
C VAL A 13 -5.03 -37.64 14.63
N LEU A 14 -5.33 -37.18 13.42
CA LEU A 14 -5.08 -35.79 13.03
C LEU A 14 -6.03 -34.91 13.86
N ALA A 15 -5.50 -34.23 14.87
CA ALA A 15 -6.22 -33.17 15.56
C ALA A 15 -6.48 -32.03 14.55
N ALA A 16 -7.74 -31.85 14.16
CA ALA A 16 -8.15 -30.68 13.40
C ALA A 16 -8.00 -29.44 14.29
N VAL A 17 -7.01 -28.59 14.00
CA VAL A 17 -6.88 -27.28 14.62
C VAL A 17 -8.08 -26.45 14.17
N PRO A 18 -8.91 -25.89 15.08
CA PRO A 18 -10.04 -25.08 14.68
C PRO A 18 -9.55 -23.84 13.92
N ALA A 19 -10.04 -23.69 12.69
CA ALA A 19 -9.85 -22.45 11.93
C ALA A 19 -10.70 -21.36 12.60
N THR A 20 -10.07 -20.51 13.40
CA THR A 20 -10.74 -19.32 13.95
C THR A 20 -11.00 -18.34 12.81
N ALA A 21 -12.28 -18.03 12.57
CA ALA A 21 -12.67 -17.01 11.61
C ALA A 21 -12.06 -15.65 12.01
N ALA A 22 -11.64 -14.86 11.02
CA ALA A 22 -11.13 -13.52 11.27
C ALA A 22 -12.22 -12.63 11.88
N THR A 23 -11.87 -11.83 12.87
CA THR A 23 -12.77 -10.87 13.52
C THR A 23 -13.06 -9.73 12.54
N VAL A 24 -14.31 -9.57 12.15
CA VAL A 24 -14.73 -8.45 11.28
C VAL A 24 -14.63 -7.15 12.06
N VAL A 25 -13.89 -6.18 11.50
CA VAL A 25 -13.77 -4.85 12.07
C VAL A 25 -14.85 -3.96 11.44
N PRO A 26 -15.78 -3.41 12.24
CA PRO A 26 -16.87 -2.61 11.70
C PRO A 26 -16.34 -1.29 11.10
N SER A 27 -17.15 -0.67 10.26
CA SER A 27 -16.91 0.68 9.76
C SER A 27 -16.88 1.71 10.90
N GLY A 28 -16.35 2.90 10.61
CA GLY A 28 -16.30 4.01 11.55
C GLY A 28 -15.05 4.03 12.43
N ASN A 29 -14.86 5.15 13.11
CA ASN A 29 -13.62 5.46 13.82
C ASN A 29 -13.49 4.76 15.17
N ARG A 30 -12.25 4.32 15.48
CA ARG A 30 -11.91 3.82 16.82
C ARG A 30 -11.60 4.95 17.81
N SER A 31 -11.28 6.14 17.31
CA SER A 31 -11.08 7.36 18.10
C SER A 31 -12.20 8.36 17.84
N ILE A 32 -12.71 9.00 18.90
CA ILE A 32 -13.72 10.07 18.80
C ILE A 32 -13.12 11.30 18.11
N GLU A 33 -11.90 11.66 18.47
CA GLU A 33 -11.19 12.80 17.89
C GLU A 33 -10.24 12.35 16.79
N GLN A 34 -10.06 13.22 15.79
CA GLN A 34 -9.10 13.00 14.73
C GLN A 34 -7.68 12.91 15.30
N PRO A 35 -6.92 11.84 14.99
CA PRO A 35 -5.51 11.76 15.34
C PRO A 35 -4.71 12.93 14.76
N GLN A 36 -3.60 13.29 15.41
CA GLN A 36 -2.77 14.41 15.00
C GLN A 36 -2.31 14.31 13.53
N VAL A 37 -2.56 15.38 12.77
CA VAL A 37 -2.05 15.50 11.39
C VAL A 37 -0.56 15.86 11.41
N PRO A 38 0.31 15.10 10.72
CA PRO A 38 1.75 15.38 10.68
C PRO A 38 2.08 16.76 10.09
N GLY A 39 3.16 17.38 10.60
CA GLY A 39 3.58 18.74 10.19
C GLY A 39 3.87 18.89 8.68
N GLY A 40 4.29 17.82 8.00
CA GLY A 40 4.50 17.84 6.55
C GLY A 40 3.22 18.15 5.75
N SER A 41 2.07 17.62 6.19
CA SER A 41 0.76 17.88 5.56
C SER A 41 0.32 19.33 5.81
N ALA A 42 0.58 19.86 7.01
CA ALA A 42 0.30 21.25 7.36
C ALA A 42 1.16 22.22 6.52
N SER A 43 2.45 21.92 6.37
CA SER A 43 3.39 22.72 5.56
C SER A 43 2.97 22.79 4.10
N ARG A 44 2.61 21.64 3.47
CA ARG A 44 2.12 21.61 2.09
C ARG A 44 0.82 22.38 1.91
N THR A 45 -0.11 22.24 2.85
CA THR A 45 -1.40 22.94 2.81
C THR A 45 -1.23 24.45 2.91
N LYS A 46 -0.30 24.91 3.78
CA LYS A 46 0.10 26.31 3.86
C LYS A 46 0.77 26.81 2.58
N ALA A 47 1.68 26.02 1.99
CA ALA A 47 2.36 26.36 0.75
C ALA A 47 1.38 26.51 -0.44
N LEU A 48 0.33 25.67 -0.46
CA LEU A 48 -0.76 25.73 -1.44
C LEU A 48 -1.83 26.79 -1.11
N LYS A 49 -1.66 27.56 -0.01
CA LYS A 49 -2.60 28.60 0.45
C LYS A 49 -4.06 28.12 0.51
N THR A 50 -4.27 26.91 1.02
CA THR A 50 -5.58 26.25 1.07
C THR A 50 -5.83 25.65 2.47
N SER A 51 -6.97 24.97 2.66
CA SER A 51 -7.33 24.23 3.87
C SER A 51 -7.69 22.78 3.56
N TYR A 52 -7.65 21.89 4.56
CA TYR A 52 -8.07 20.50 4.37
C TYR A 52 -9.53 20.41 3.90
N ASP A 53 -10.44 21.21 4.46
CA ASP A 53 -11.85 21.22 4.02
C ASP A 53 -12.04 21.69 2.58
N ALA A 54 -11.24 22.67 2.13
CA ALA A 54 -11.29 23.12 0.75
C ALA A 54 -10.80 22.01 -0.20
N LYS A 55 -9.71 21.34 0.16
CA LYS A 55 -9.15 20.22 -0.60
C LYS A 55 -10.09 19.01 -0.64
N TYR A 56 -10.70 18.66 0.49
CA TYR A 56 -11.72 17.64 0.62
C TYR A 56 -12.91 17.90 -0.33
N ARG A 57 -13.49 19.11 -0.26
CA ARG A 57 -14.61 19.48 -1.15
C ARG A 57 -14.23 19.37 -2.62
N LYS A 58 -12.99 19.74 -2.98
CA LYS A 58 -12.48 19.70 -4.35
C LYS A 58 -12.36 18.26 -4.88
N VAL A 59 -11.83 17.32 -4.09
CA VAL A 59 -11.75 15.91 -4.51
C VAL A 59 -13.12 15.23 -4.57
N ILE A 60 -14.02 15.50 -3.62
CA ILE A 60 -15.39 14.96 -3.67
C ILE A 60 -16.16 15.50 -4.88
N ALA A 61 -16.05 16.80 -5.18
CA ALA A 61 -16.66 17.38 -6.36
C ALA A 61 -16.12 16.76 -7.65
N LEU A 62 -14.82 16.50 -7.74
CA LEU A 62 -14.20 15.80 -8.87
C LEU A 62 -14.81 14.40 -9.04
N LEU A 63 -14.82 13.58 -7.98
CA LEU A 63 -15.37 12.22 -8.04
C LEU A 63 -16.86 12.22 -8.39
N ARG A 64 -17.64 13.15 -7.83
CA ARG A 64 -19.08 13.28 -8.10
C ARG A 64 -19.35 13.60 -9.57
N ASN A 65 -18.59 14.53 -10.14
CA ASN A 65 -18.80 15.05 -11.49
C ASN A 65 -18.18 14.15 -12.57
N ASP A 66 -17.19 13.32 -12.25
CA ASP A 66 -16.56 12.40 -13.19
C ASP A 66 -17.17 10.99 -13.13
N LYS A 67 -18.26 10.79 -13.90
CA LYS A 67 -18.93 9.49 -14.02
C LYS A 67 -18.01 8.41 -14.61
N ALA A 68 -17.15 8.76 -15.56
CA ALA A 68 -16.26 7.80 -16.22
C ALA A 68 -15.22 7.25 -15.25
N LEU A 69 -14.60 8.13 -14.45
CA LEU A 69 -13.69 7.74 -13.39
C LEU A 69 -14.37 6.84 -12.36
N ARG A 70 -15.58 7.18 -11.91
CA ARG A 70 -16.31 6.33 -10.96
C ARG A 70 -16.60 4.94 -11.52
N GLN A 71 -16.99 4.84 -12.78
CA GLN A 71 -17.18 3.55 -13.45
C GLN A 71 -15.89 2.74 -13.52
N LYS A 72 -14.74 3.37 -13.80
CA LYS A 72 -13.43 2.73 -13.75
C LYS A 72 -13.07 2.24 -12.35
N ILE A 73 -13.32 3.05 -11.32
CA ILE A 73 -13.13 2.65 -9.91
C ILE A 73 -13.96 1.40 -9.59
N VAL A 74 -15.25 1.37 -9.94
CA VAL A 74 -16.12 0.20 -9.71
C VAL A 74 -15.62 -1.03 -10.46
N ALA A 75 -15.25 -0.88 -11.74
CA ALA A 75 -14.76 -1.98 -12.55
C ALA A 75 -13.47 -2.59 -11.98
N VAL A 76 -12.51 -1.76 -11.60
CA VAL A 76 -11.24 -2.20 -10.99
C VAL A 76 -11.50 -2.81 -9.62
N ALA A 77 -12.30 -2.18 -8.75
CA ALA A 77 -12.62 -2.72 -7.43
C ALA A 77 -13.20 -4.14 -7.52
N ARG A 78 -14.07 -4.38 -8.51
CA ARG A 78 -14.63 -5.72 -8.79
C ARG A 78 -13.57 -6.74 -9.20
N GLN A 79 -12.58 -6.36 -10.00
CA GLN A 79 -11.49 -7.27 -10.41
C GLN A 79 -10.64 -7.73 -9.22
N PHE A 80 -10.47 -6.86 -8.22
CA PHE A 80 -9.67 -7.13 -7.03
C PHE A 80 -10.46 -7.63 -5.82
N ASP A 81 -11.77 -7.87 -5.99
CA ASP A 81 -12.68 -8.31 -4.93
C ASP A 81 -12.63 -7.42 -3.68
N ILE A 82 -12.77 -6.11 -3.90
CA ILE A 82 -12.89 -5.09 -2.84
C ILE A 82 -14.05 -4.14 -3.14
N SER A 83 -14.60 -3.51 -2.10
CA SER A 83 -15.56 -2.41 -2.28
C SER A 83 -14.90 -1.19 -2.97
N PRO A 84 -15.57 -0.51 -3.91
CA PRO A 84 -15.06 0.73 -4.52
C PRO A 84 -14.81 1.84 -3.49
N LEU A 85 -15.43 1.76 -2.30
CA LEU A 85 -15.22 2.69 -1.19
C LEU A 85 -13.76 2.69 -0.70
N HIS A 86 -13.03 1.58 -0.80
CA HIS A 86 -11.62 1.53 -0.42
C HIS A 86 -10.75 2.37 -1.37
N ILE A 87 -10.98 2.27 -2.68
CA ILE A 87 -10.25 3.04 -3.69
C ILE A 87 -10.61 4.52 -3.56
N ALA A 88 -11.91 4.84 -3.46
CA ALA A 88 -12.37 6.21 -3.30
C ALA A 88 -11.85 6.84 -1.98
N GLY A 89 -11.87 6.09 -0.88
CA GLY A 89 -11.33 6.52 0.42
C GLY A 89 -9.83 6.83 0.36
N ALA A 90 -9.04 5.97 -0.30
CA ALA A 90 -7.62 6.23 -0.53
C ALA A 90 -7.39 7.53 -1.31
N ILE A 91 -8.12 7.73 -2.42
CA ILE A 91 -8.05 8.96 -3.23
C ILE A 91 -8.46 10.19 -2.39
N VAL A 92 -9.57 10.12 -1.65
CA VAL A 92 -10.05 11.25 -0.83
C VAL A 92 -9.02 11.62 0.24
N GLY A 93 -8.44 10.64 0.93
CA GLY A 93 -7.35 10.90 1.87
C GLY A 93 -6.16 11.60 1.20
N GLU A 94 -5.67 11.03 0.09
CA GLU A 94 -4.52 11.52 -0.68
C GLU A 94 -4.66 12.99 -1.09
N HIS A 95 -5.81 13.31 -1.66
CA HIS A 95 -6.08 14.66 -2.14
C HIS A 95 -6.57 15.62 -1.06
N THR A 96 -6.89 15.14 0.15
CA THR A 96 -7.18 16.03 1.28
C THR A 96 -5.91 16.47 1.98
N TYR A 97 -4.97 15.56 2.25
CA TYR A 97 -3.83 15.85 3.13
C TYR A 97 -2.48 15.94 2.42
N ASN A 98 -2.30 15.29 1.26
CA ASN A 98 -1.00 15.26 0.58
C ASN A 98 -0.93 16.22 -0.61
N VAL A 99 -1.88 16.12 -1.54
CA VAL A 99 -1.87 16.87 -2.82
C VAL A 99 -3.20 17.58 -3.08
N ASP A 100 -3.30 18.36 -4.16
CA ASP A 100 -4.54 19.01 -4.61
C ASP A 100 -4.99 18.42 -5.97
N ALA A 101 -6.28 18.09 -6.08
CA ALA A 101 -6.86 17.19 -7.08
C ALA A 101 -6.98 17.74 -8.50
N TYR A 102 -7.28 19.04 -8.66
CA TYR A 102 -7.76 19.57 -9.95
C TYR A 102 -6.64 20.14 -10.83
N ASP A 103 -5.58 20.66 -10.24
CA ASP A 103 -4.49 21.31 -10.98
C ASP A 103 -3.58 20.30 -11.71
N ARG A 104 -3.85 18.99 -11.53
CA ARG A 104 -2.83 17.97 -11.80
C ARG A 104 -3.21 16.82 -12.70
N LEU A 105 -4.47 16.49 -13.00
CA LEU A 105 -4.73 15.40 -13.95
C LEU A 105 -4.16 15.74 -15.34
N GLN A 106 -4.39 16.96 -15.83
CA GLN A 106 -3.77 17.46 -17.07
C GLN A 106 -2.25 17.61 -16.93
N THR A 107 -1.76 18.17 -15.82
CA THR A 107 -0.33 18.35 -15.58
C THR A 107 0.43 17.02 -15.46
N TYR A 108 -0.19 15.97 -14.88
CA TYR A 108 0.40 14.64 -14.76
C TYR A 108 0.50 13.98 -16.12
N TYR A 109 -0.51 14.14 -16.99
CA TYR A 109 -0.42 13.66 -18.36
C TYR A 109 0.72 14.33 -19.13
N VAL A 110 0.83 15.66 -19.06
CA VAL A 110 1.93 16.41 -19.69
C VAL A 110 3.29 15.98 -19.13
N LYS A 111 3.38 15.79 -17.81
CA LYS A 111 4.60 15.28 -17.17
C LYS A 111 4.94 13.87 -17.63
N ALA A 112 3.97 12.96 -17.70
CA ALA A 112 4.16 11.59 -18.17
C ALA A 112 4.78 11.57 -19.57
N VAL A 113 4.24 12.37 -20.50
CA VAL A 113 4.77 12.51 -21.85
C VAL A 113 6.21 13.06 -21.83
N SER A 114 6.52 14.03 -20.98
CA SER A 114 7.90 14.54 -20.84
C SER A 114 8.88 13.49 -20.33
N TYR A 115 8.43 12.55 -19.49
CA TYR A 115 9.27 11.47 -18.96
C TYR A 115 9.48 10.34 -19.97
N LEU A 116 8.51 10.06 -20.84
CA LEU A 116 8.67 9.10 -21.94
C LEU A 116 9.78 9.51 -22.93
N GLY A 117 10.02 10.80 -23.08
CA GLY A 117 11.11 11.34 -23.92
C GLY A 117 12.45 11.54 -23.20
N SER A 118 12.53 11.25 -21.90
CA SER A 118 13.73 11.48 -21.08
C SER A 118 14.44 10.17 -20.75
N SER A 119 15.77 10.12 -20.89
CA SER A 119 16.57 9.00 -20.36
C SER A 119 16.87 9.25 -18.88
N PHE A 120 16.38 8.38 -18.00
CA PHE A 120 16.74 8.38 -16.58
C PHE A 120 16.84 6.95 -16.05
N SER A 121 17.56 6.78 -14.94
CA SER A 121 17.66 5.49 -14.24
C SER A 121 17.17 5.64 -12.80
N PHE A 122 16.80 4.51 -12.19
CA PHE A 122 16.65 4.45 -10.73
C PHE A 122 18.03 4.32 -10.11
N SER A 123 18.54 5.40 -9.54
CA SER A 123 19.91 5.47 -9.04
C SER A 123 20.05 6.39 -7.83
N TYR A 124 21.12 6.21 -7.08
CA TYR A 124 21.53 7.08 -5.98
C TYR A 124 23.02 7.43 -6.10
N GLU A 125 23.34 8.72 -6.21
CA GLU A 125 24.72 9.20 -6.38
C GLU A 125 25.47 8.49 -7.52
N GLY A 126 24.80 8.32 -8.66
CA GLY A 126 25.35 7.68 -9.86
C GLY A 126 25.36 6.15 -9.83
N GLU A 127 24.95 5.52 -8.73
CA GLU A 127 24.86 4.07 -8.61
C GLU A 127 23.45 3.58 -8.96
N ASP A 128 23.35 2.76 -10.00
CA ASP A 128 22.09 2.16 -10.45
C ASP A 128 21.53 1.17 -9.43
N ILE A 129 20.20 1.11 -9.32
CA ILE A 129 19.50 0.20 -8.43
C ILE A 129 19.82 -1.27 -8.73
N ALA A 130 20.04 -1.65 -9.99
CA ALA A 130 20.38 -3.00 -10.40
C ALA A 130 21.71 -3.43 -9.78
N THR A 131 22.72 -2.57 -9.86
CA THR A 131 24.00 -2.80 -9.19
C THR A 131 23.85 -2.72 -7.68
N PHE A 132 23.00 -1.82 -7.17
CA PHE A 132 22.89 -1.63 -5.73
C PHE A 132 22.41 -2.89 -5.00
N ILE A 133 21.39 -3.55 -5.56
CA ILE A 133 20.74 -4.73 -4.99
C ILE A 133 21.49 -6.05 -5.23
N GLU A 134 22.61 -6.03 -5.96
CA GLU A 134 23.49 -7.21 -6.12
C GLU A 134 24.40 -7.44 -4.90
N ARG A 135 24.40 -6.52 -3.93
CA ARG A 135 25.25 -6.68 -2.75
C ARG A 135 24.84 -7.88 -1.88
N PRO A 136 25.78 -8.52 -1.16
CA PRO A 136 25.51 -9.72 -0.35
C PRO A 136 24.38 -9.58 0.67
N GLN A 137 24.16 -8.36 1.20
CA GLN A 137 23.06 -8.09 2.16
C GLN A 137 21.68 -8.39 1.55
N PHE A 138 21.53 -8.31 0.23
CA PHE A 138 20.27 -8.54 -0.49
C PHE A 138 20.10 -9.99 -0.97
N ALA A 139 21.13 -10.84 -0.90
CA ALA A 139 21.09 -12.20 -1.45
C ALA A 139 19.89 -13.03 -0.94
N ARG A 140 19.49 -12.82 0.32
CA ARG A 140 18.31 -13.49 0.91
C ARG A 140 16.97 -13.14 0.25
N CYS A 141 16.91 -12.04 -0.50
CA CYS A 141 15.68 -11.57 -1.14
C CYS A 141 15.46 -12.20 -2.52
N GLU A 142 16.50 -12.74 -3.16
CA GLU A 142 16.42 -13.27 -4.54
C GLU A 142 15.56 -14.53 -4.65
N SER A 143 15.52 -15.35 -3.60
CA SER A 143 14.77 -16.59 -3.57
C SER A 143 13.30 -16.43 -3.13
N LEU A 144 12.87 -15.20 -2.82
CA LEU A 144 11.51 -14.95 -2.35
C LEU A 144 10.49 -14.98 -3.49
N PRO A 145 9.29 -15.54 -3.25
CA PRO A 145 8.29 -15.66 -4.29
C PRO A 145 7.58 -14.33 -4.56
N GLY A 146 7.61 -13.92 -5.82
CA GLY A 146 6.84 -12.80 -6.34
C GLY A 146 7.35 -11.41 -5.96
N SER A 147 6.94 -10.44 -6.75
CA SER A 147 7.41 -9.06 -6.71
C SER A 147 7.25 -8.40 -5.34
N TYR A 148 6.14 -8.67 -4.65
CA TYR A 148 5.88 -8.09 -3.32
C TYR A 148 6.94 -8.51 -2.30
N ALA A 149 7.15 -9.83 -2.14
CA ALA A 149 8.05 -10.36 -1.11
C ALA A 149 9.50 -9.93 -1.39
N VAL A 150 9.92 -9.97 -2.66
CA VAL A 150 11.26 -9.52 -3.09
C VAL A 150 11.49 -8.05 -2.73
N TRP A 151 10.57 -7.16 -3.12
CA TRP A 151 10.76 -5.73 -2.90
C TRP A 151 10.60 -5.32 -1.42
N THR A 152 9.69 -5.94 -0.68
CA THR A 152 9.59 -5.72 0.77
C THR A 152 10.86 -6.19 1.49
N CYS A 153 11.41 -7.34 1.13
CA CYS A 153 12.69 -7.79 1.68
C CYS A 153 13.84 -6.81 1.39
N ARG A 154 13.90 -6.26 0.17
CA ARG A 154 14.90 -5.25 -0.19
C ARG A 154 14.73 -3.97 0.63
N GLU A 155 13.50 -3.51 0.87
CA GLU A 155 13.24 -2.40 1.79
C GLU A 155 13.69 -2.69 3.22
N ASP A 156 13.46 -3.90 3.72
CA ASP A 156 13.88 -4.30 5.06
C ASP A 156 15.41 -4.35 5.18
N VAL A 157 16.10 -4.86 4.15
CA VAL A 157 17.57 -4.82 4.08
C VAL A 157 18.06 -3.38 4.04
N TRP A 158 17.45 -2.51 3.22
CA TRP A 158 17.79 -1.08 3.20
C TRP A 158 17.66 -0.46 4.60
N ASN A 159 16.51 -0.66 5.25
CA ASN A 159 16.23 -0.08 6.57
C ASN A 159 17.18 -0.62 7.65
N ALA A 160 17.52 -1.90 7.60
CA ALA A 160 18.37 -2.55 8.59
C ALA A 160 19.86 -2.23 8.38
N SER A 161 20.33 -2.16 7.14
CA SER A 161 21.77 -2.19 6.84
C SER A 161 22.32 -0.89 6.27
N PHE A 162 21.50 -0.08 5.59
CA PHE A 162 22.00 1.07 4.83
C PHE A 162 21.46 2.41 5.33
N LYS A 163 20.16 2.52 5.63
CA LYS A 163 19.51 3.79 5.99
C LYS A 163 20.23 4.52 7.14
N GLY A 164 20.79 5.69 6.83
CA GLY A 164 21.50 6.54 7.80
C GLY A 164 22.85 5.97 8.28
N LYS A 165 23.39 4.95 7.62
CA LYS A 165 24.63 4.26 8.00
C LYS A 165 25.71 4.47 6.94
N SER A 166 26.96 4.22 7.34
CA SER A 166 28.08 4.12 6.41
C SER A 166 28.37 2.65 6.14
N VAL A 167 28.40 2.26 4.86
CA VAL A 167 28.69 0.89 4.41
C VAL A 167 29.72 0.98 3.29
N ASP A 168 30.79 0.21 3.38
CA ASP A 168 31.89 0.19 2.40
C ASP A 168 32.47 1.58 2.09
N GLY A 169 32.58 2.43 3.12
CA GLY A 169 33.09 3.81 2.99
C GLY A 169 32.12 4.82 2.38
N LYS A 170 30.91 4.41 1.95
CA LYS A 170 29.85 5.31 1.46
C LYS A 170 28.83 5.60 2.54
N GLN A 171 28.49 6.87 2.74
CA GLN A 171 27.44 7.28 3.66
C GLN A 171 26.08 7.26 2.95
N PHE A 172 25.09 6.62 3.57
CA PHE A 172 23.73 6.55 3.03
C PHE A 172 22.77 7.45 3.81
N PRO A 173 21.80 8.08 3.14
CA PRO A 173 20.88 9.02 3.77
C PRO A 173 19.94 8.31 4.75
N ASN A 174 19.56 9.00 5.81
CA ASN A 174 18.49 8.55 6.71
C ASN A 174 17.11 8.79 6.06
N ASN A 175 16.83 8.09 4.96
CA ASN A 175 15.61 8.26 4.17
C ASN A 175 15.05 6.90 3.70
N ARG A 176 13.83 6.90 3.17
CA ARG A 176 13.15 5.69 2.66
C ARG A 176 13.82 5.19 1.38
N PHE A 177 13.90 3.87 1.19
CA PHE A 177 14.49 3.26 0.01
C PHE A 177 13.89 3.80 -1.31
N SER A 178 12.56 3.87 -1.37
CA SER A 178 11.82 4.46 -2.49
C SER A 178 12.22 5.91 -2.79
N ALA A 179 12.51 6.70 -1.75
CA ALA A 179 12.90 8.09 -1.93
C ALA A 179 14.36 8.27 -2.37
N VAL A 180 15.20 7.28 -2.10
CA VAL A 180 16.63 7.33 -2.40
C VAL A 180 16.92 6.89 -3.82
N PHE A 181 16.30 5.80 -4.28
CA PHE A 181 16.61 5.20 -5.59
C PHE A 181 15.55 5.44 -6.66
N PHE A 182 14.27 5.56 -6.28
CA PHE A 182 13.17 5.50 -7.23
C PHE A 182 12.56 6.86 -7.56
N GLN A 183 13.19 7.95 -7.12
CA GLN A 183 12.64 9.31 -7.26
C GLN A 183 13.67 10.27 -7.88
N PRO A 184 14.11 10.02 -9.12
CA PRO A 184 15.20 10.74 -9.78
C PRO A 184 14.97 12.25 -9.97
N PHE A 185 13.71 12.71 -9.93
CA PHE A 185 13.38 14.11 -10.18
C PHE A 185 13.06 14.90 -8.90
N TYR A 186 12.36 14.28 -7.95
CA TYR A 186 11.91 14.93 -6.72
C TYR A 186 11.65 13.91 -5.62
N ALA A 187 12.37 14.02 -4.51
CA ALA A 187 12.14 13.22 -3.33
C ALA A 187 10.72 13.43 -2.77
N GLY A 188 10.06 12.33 -2.43
CA GLY A 188 8.70 12.24 -1.89
C GLY A 188 7.57 12.25 -2.90
N GLN A 189 7.79 12.22 -4.22
CA GLN A 189 6.70 12.30 -5.19
C GLN A 189 5.94 10.99 -5.42
N THR A 190 4.63 11.17 -5.49
CA THR A 190 3.59 10.20 -5.82
C THR A 190 2.80 10.74 -7.01
N PHE A 191 2.30 9.85 -7.87
CA PHE A 191 1.75 10.24 -9.17
C PHE A 191 0.36 9.69 -9.43
N GLY A 192 -0.32 10.32 -10.40
CA GLY A 192 -1.67 9.94 -10.79
C GLY A 192 -2.72 10.22 -9.71
N ILE A 193 -3.95 9.82 -9.97
CA ILE A 193 -5.06 10.04 -9.04
C ILE A 193 -4.88 9.25 -7.73
N GLY A 194 -4.24 8.08 -7.80
CA GLY A 194 -3.94 7.26 -6.64
C GLY A 194 -2.75 7.73 -5.81
N GLN A 195 -1.94 8.69 -6.31
CA GLN A 195 -0.69 9.08 -5.65
C GLN A 195 0.19 7.85 -5.34
N LEU A 196 0.43 7.02 -6.35
CA LEU A 196 1.28 5.83 -6.20
C LEU A 196 2.76 6.20 -6.40
N ASN A 197 3.66 5.52 -5.67
CA ASN A 197 5.11 5.63 -5.89
C ASN A 197 5.62 4.43 -6.71
N PRO A 198 6.77 4.57 -7.41
CA PRO A 198 7.31 3.50 -8.27
C PRO A 198 7.57 2.16 -7.55
N LEU A 199 8.08 2.21 -6.32
CA LEU A 199 8.40 0.99 -5.57
C LEU A 199 7.12 0.21 -5.21
N THR A 200 6.04 0.91 -4.86
CA THR A 200 4.74 0.26 -4.63
C THR A 200 4.17 -0.35 -5.90
N ALA A 201 4.37 0.29 -7.06
CA ALA A 201 3.98 -0.30 -8.35
C ALA A 201 4.77 -1.60 -8.62
N LEU A 202 6.09 -1.55 -8.45
CA LEU A 202 6.96 -2.71 -8.58
C LEU A 202 6.60 -3.83 -7.59
N GLN A 203 6.25 -3.50 -6.35
CA GLN A 203 5.76 -4.45 -5.37
C GLN A 203 4.49 -5.16 -5.83
N MET A 204 3.55 -4.43 -6.41
CA MET A 204 2.23 -4.94 -6.80
C MET A 204 2.16 -5.56 -8.20
N THR A 205 3.25 -5.48 -8.98
CA THR A 205 3.18 -5.75 -10.42
C THR A 205 2.76 -7.18 -10.77
N ASP A 206 3.23 -8.20 -10.04
CA ASP A 206 2.80 -9.58 -10.29
C ASP A 206 1.31 -9.78 -9.99
N THR A 207 0.82 -9.17 -8.90
CA THR A 207 -0.60 -9.22 -8.52
C THR A 207 -1.46 -8.53 -9.58
N VAL A 208 -1.06 -7.35 -10.04
CA VAL A 208 -1.78 -6.62 -11.08
C VAL A 208 -1.76 -7.41 -12.38
N SER A 209 -0.60 -7.89 -12.82
CA SER A 209 -0.48 -8.71 -14.03
C SER A 209 -1.38 -9.95 -13.98
N LYS A 210 -1.40 -10.65 -12.84
CA LYS A 210 -2.25 -11.82 -12.63
C LYS A 210 -3.76 -11.50 -12.72
N VAL A 211 -4.20 -10.36 -12.18
CA VAL A 211 -5.61 -9.99 -12.11
C VAL A 211 -6.12 -9.36 -13.41
N THR A 212 -5.28 -8.53 -14.06
CA THR A 212 -5.70 -7.70 -15.20
C THR A 212 -5.15 -8.16 -16.55
N GLY A 213 -4.12 -9.02 -16.56
CA GLY A 213 -3.37 -9.39 -17.76
C GLY A 213 -2.37 -8.33 -18.23
N ALA A 214 -2.17 -7.24 -17.48
CA ALA A 214 -1.18 -6.23 -17.82
C ALA A 214 0.26 -6.79 -17.75
N PRO A 215 1.21 -6.25 -18.55
CA PRO A 215 2.63 -6.62 -18.41
C PRO A 215 3.17 -6.32 -17.01
N THR A 216 4.07 -7.17 -16.52
CA THR A 216 4.83 -6.89 -15.31
C THR A 216 5.81 -5.74 -15.54
N LEU A 217 5.99 -4.90 -14.52
CA LEU A 217 6.93 -3.80 -14.49
C LEU A 217 8.32 -4.30 -14.10
N ASP A 218 9.33 -3.75 -14.76
CA ASP A 218 10.73 -4.02 -14.46
C ASP A 218 11.38 -2.73 -13.94
N TYR A 219 12.14 -2.84 -12.86
CA TYR A 219 12.87 -1.70 -12.30
C TYR A 219 14.01 -1.22 -13.21
N ARG A 220 14.42 -2.03 -14.19
CA ARG A 220 15.38 -1.69 -15.24
C ARG A 220 14.74 -0.86 -16.38
N ASP A 221 13.42 -0.75 -16.40
CA ASP A 221 12.66 0.12 -17.30
C ASP A 221 11.91 1.19 -16.48
N PRO A 222 12.64 2.20 -15.95
CA PRO A 222 12.04 3.22 -15.10
C PRO A 222 11.04 4.10 -15.86
N GLN A 223 11.14 4.22 -17.19
CA GLN A 223 10.18 4.91 -18.04
C GLN A 223 8.83 4.20 -18.04
N ALA A 224 8.80 2.88 -18.24
CA ALA A 224 7.56 2.10 -18.17
C ALA A 224 6.90 2.20 -16.80
N VAL A 225 7.70 2.07 -15.72
CA VAL A 225 7.19 2.22 -14.35
C VAL A 225 6.56 3.61 -14.14
N TYR A 226 7.24 4.67 -14.57
CA TYR A 226 6.74 6.04 -14.44
C TYR A 226 5.50 6.31 -15.28
N ALA A 227 5.47 5.82 -16.52
CA ALA A 227 4.31 5.93 -17.39
C ALA A 227 3.07 5.28 -16.76
N THR A 228 3.22 4.08 -16.22
CA THR A 228 2.13 3.34 -15.56
C THR A 228 1.58 4.05 -14.32
N ILE A 229 2.45 4.58 -13.45
CA ILE A 229 1.96 5.24 -12.22
C ILE A 229 1.38 6.64 -12.46
N MET A 230 1.72 7.28 -13.58
CA MET A 230 1.20 8.61 -13.96
C MET A 230 -0.10 8.54 -14.75
N ASP A 231 -0.31 7.47 -15.51
CA ASP A 231 -1.54 7.23 -16.25
C ASP A 231 -2.67 6.82 -15.28
N PRO A 232 -3.77 7.60 -15.18
CA PRO A 232 -4.87 7.31 -14.27
C PRO A 232 -5.57 5.97 -14.57
N ASP A 233 -5.55 5.48 -15.81
CA ASP A 233 -6.18 4.22 -16.18
C ASP A 233 -5.30 3.03 -15.79
N GLN A 234 -3.99 3.18 -15.91
CA GLN A 234 -3.03 2.13 -15.55
C GLN A 234 -2.76 2.08 -14.04
N THR A 235 -2.85 3.22 -13.33
CA THR A 235 -2.52 3.30 -11.90
C THR A 235 -3.61 2.71 -10.99
N LEU A 236 -4.89 2.78 -11.39
CA LEU A 236 -6.02 2.31 -10.56
C LEU A 236 -5.90 0.83 -10.14
N PRO A 237 -5.55 -0.12 -11.02
CA PRO A 237 -5.27 -1.50 -10.63
C PRO A 237 -4.23 -1.65 -9.52
N TYR A 238 -3.19 -0.82 -9.52
CA TYR A 238 -2.14 -0.87 -8.49
C TYR A 238 -2.63 -0.30 -7.15
N VAL A 239 -3.49 0.72 -7.16
CA VAL A 239 -4.20 1.19 -5.95
C VAL A 239 -5.03 0.07 -5.36
N ALA A 240 -5.85 -0.60 -6.19
CA ALA A 240 -6.71 -1.69 -5.77
C ALA A 240 -5.91 -2.89 -5.24
N ALA A 241 -4.83 -3.27 -5.92
CA ALA A 241 -3.92 -4.33 -5.47
C ALA A 241 -3.32 -4.02 -4.09
N THR A 242 -2.92 -2.76 -3.86
CA THR A 242 -2.36 -2.32 -2.57
C THR A 242 -3.39 -2.43 -1.43
N LEU A 243 -4.64 -2.02 -1.68
CA LEU A 243 -5.73 -2.10 -0.72
C LEU A 243 -6.15 -3.55 -0.43
N ARG A 244 -6.27 -4.38 -1.47
CA ARG A 244 -6.49 -5.82 -1.37
C ARG A 244 -5.42 -6.49 -0.51
N LYS A 245 -4.14 -6.16 -0.77
CA LYS A 245 -3.01 -6.66 0.01
C LYS A 245 -3.10 -6.29 1.48
N ALA A 246 -3.54 -5.07 1.79
CA ALA A 246 -3.76 -4.63 3.17
C ALA A 246 -4.86 -5.44 3.87
N ILE A 247 -5.99 -5.67 3.20
CA ILE A 247 -7.09 -6.50 3.70
C ILE A 247 -6.61 -7.94 3.95
N ASP A 248 -5.91 -8.53 3.00
CA ASP A 248 -5.36 -9.89 3.13
C ASP A 248 -4.37 -10.01 4.27
N ALA A 249 -3.42 -9.08 4.40
CA ALA A 249 -2.42 -9.11 5.44
C ALA A 249 -3.07 -9.09 6.83
N TYR A 250 -4.03 -8.20 7.06
CA TYR A 250 -4.72 -8.13 8.35
C TYR A 250 -5.57 -9.37 8.63
N ARG A 251 -6.27 -9.90 7.61
CA ARG A 251 -7.09 -11.10 7.76
C ARG A 251 -6.25 -12.33 8.09
N THR A 252 -5.15 -12.52 7.37
CA THR A 252 -4.32 -13.74 7.44
C THR A 252 -3.28 -13.71 8.57
N ILE A 253 -2.71 -12.54 8.87
CA ILE A 253 -1.65 -12.41 9.88
C ILE A 253 -2.25 -12.00 11.23
N ALA A 254 -3.05 -10.93 11.25
CA ALA A 254 -3.56 -10.36 12.50
C ALA A 254 -4.91 -10.95 12.95
N GLY A 255 -5.57 -11.75 12.11
CA GLY A 255 -6.89 -12.31 12.39
C GLY A 255 -8.02 -11.30 12.33
N PHE A 256 -7.86 -10.18 11.62
CA PHE A 256 -8.87 -9.12 11.48
C PHE A 256 -9.30 -8.91 10.05
N ASP A 257 -10.59 -9.03 9.77
CA ASP A 257 -11.15 -8.65 8.48
C ASP A 257 -11.51 -7.16 8.46
N ILE A 258 -10.69 -6.37 7.78
CA ILE A 258 -10.86 -4.92 7.64
C ILE A 258 -11.61 -4.52 6.34
N SER A 259 -12.17 -5.49 5.60
CA SER A 259 -12.89 -5.22 4.34
C SER A 259 -14.16 -4.39 4.50
N GLN A 260 -14.66 -4.23 5.72
CA GLN A 260 -15.83 -3.39 6.02
C GLN A 260 -15.45 -1.98 6.52
N ASN A 261 -14.16 -1.64 6.59
CA ASN A 261 -13.70 -0.35 7.11
C ASN A 261 -12.73 0.33 6.11
N PRO A 262 -13.26 1.17 5.20
CA PRO A 262 -12.45 1.94 4.26
C PRO A 262 -11.42 2.84 4.93
N GLY A 263 -11.71 3.39 6.11
CA GLY A 263 -10.77 4.19 6.88
C GLY A 263 -9.49 3.43 7.23
N LEU A 264 -9.60 2.19 7.72
CA LEU A 264 -8.42 1.36 8.03
C LEU A 264 -7.59 1.06 6.78
N THR A 265 -8.24 0.75 5.65
CA THR A 265 -7.50 0.54 4.40
C THR A 265 -6.85 1.82 3.88
N ALA A 266 -7.49 2.99 4.04
CA ALA A 266 -6.91 4.28 3.67
C ALA A 266 -5.74 4.67 4.59
N THR A 267 -5.81 4.31 5.87
CA THR A 267 -4.67 4.40 6.80
C THR A 267 -3.50 3.61 6.26
N LEU A 268 -3.70 2.32 5.93
CA LEU A 268 -2.64 1.44 5.43
C LEU A 268 -2.10 1.87 4.07
N TYR A 269 -2.95 2.46 3.22
CA TYR A 269 -2.54 3.07 1.96
C TYR A 269 -1.59 4.26 2.21
N ASN A 270 -1.91 5.11 3.19
CA ASN A 270 -1.10 6.27 3.54
C ASN A 270 0.25 5.91 4.16
N VAL A 271 0.27 4.92 5.07
CA VAL A 271 1.44 4.62 5.88
C VAL A 271 2.29 3.45 5.36
N GLY A 272 1.77 2.66 4.42
CA GLY A 272 2.42 1.49 3.85
C GLY A 272 2.71 0.37 4.84
N GLY A 273 3.40 -0.68 4.36
CA GLY A 273 3.88 -1.81 5.17
C GLY A 273 2.78 -2.62 5.88
N PRO A 274 1.72 -3.07 5.19
CA PRO A 274 0.58 -3.73 5.85
C PRO A 274 0.96 -5.02 6.58
N GLU A 275 1.88 -5.83 6.05
CA GLU A 275 2.29 -7.09 6.71
C GLU A 275 3.04 -6.84 8.02
N ALA A 276 4.05 -5.96 8.01
CA ALA A 276 4.80 -5.62 9.21
C ALA A 276 3.87 -5.08 10.32
N ARG A 277 2.87 -4.27 9.95
CA ARG A 277 1.87 -3.75 10.88
C ARG A 277 0.92 -4.84 11.39
N ALA A 278 0.50 -5.77 10.53
CA ALA A 278 -0.32 -6.90 10.92
C ALA A 278 0.44 -7.83 11.89
N TYR A 279 1.72 -8.11 11.65
CA TYR A 279 2.56 -8.87 12.59
C TYR A 279 2.73 -8.15 13.92
N ALA A 280 2.95 -6.83 13.91
CA ALA A 280 3.04 -6.06 15.14
C ALA A 280 1.73 -6.10 15.95
N LEU A 281 0.57 -6.01 15.29
CA LEU A 281 -0.73 -6.12 15.93
C LEU A 281 -0.97 -7.53 16.50
N LYS A 282 -0.62 -8.57 15.73
CA LYS A 282 -0.67 -9.97 16.19
C LYS A 282 0.14 -10.16 17.46
N ALA A 283 1.39 -9.72 17.47
CA ALA A 283 2.29 -9.86 18.62
C ALA A 283 1.79 -9.08 19.85
N GLU A 284 1.23 -7.88 19.66
CA GLU A 284 0.58 -7.13 20.75
C GLU A 284 -0.62 -7.89 21.31
N ASN A 285 -1.48 -8.46 20.45
CA ASN A 285 -2.67 -9.18 20.90
C ASN A 285 -2.35 -10.52 21.56
N GLU A 286 -1.29 -11.20 21.14
CA GLU A 286 -0.78 -12.39 21.85
C GLU A 286 -0.31 -12.03 23.26
N ARG A 287 0.39 -10.89 23.43
CA ARG A 287 0.76 -10.39 24.75
C ARG A 287 -0.45 -10.00 25.60
N ARG A 288 -1.46 -9.34 25.00
CA ARG A 288 -2.70 -8.98 25.68
C ARG A 288 -3.48 -10.20 26.16
N ALA A 289 -3.62 -11.20 25.30
CA ALA A 289 -4.28 -12.46 25.64
C ALA A 289 -3.57 -13.17 26.80
N ALA A 290 -2.23 -13.23 26.78
CA ALA A 290 -1.45 -13.79 27.89
C ALA A 290 -1.61 -13.01 29.21
N ALA A 291 -1.96 -11.72 29.13
CA ALA A 291 -2.25 -10.86 30.28
C ALA A 291 -3.75 -10.82 30.66
N GLY A 292 -4.61 -11.62 30.02
CA GLY A 292 -6.06 -11.60 30.25
C GLY A 292 -6.76 -10.31 29.79
N GLN A 293 -6.15 -9.58 28.86
CA GLN A 293 -6.68 -8.34 28.31
C GLN A 293 -7.38 -8.58 26.97
N GLU A 294 -8.40 -7.77 26.70
CA GLU A 294 -9.10 -7.78 25.41
C GLU A 294 -8.15 -7.46 24.24
N PRO A 295 -8.36 -8.10 23.07
CA PRO A 295 -7.61 -7.80 21.87
C PRO A 295 -7.70 -6.33 21.47
N LYS A 296 -6.57 -5.75 21.10
CA LYS A 296 -6.53 -4.45 20.44
C LYS A 296 -7.04 -4.60 19.01
N LEU A 297 -8.00 -3.77 18.63
CA LEU A 297 -8.45 -3.65 17.24
C LEU A 297 -7.47 -2.80 16.41
N PRO A 298 -7.42 -2.96 15.09
CA PRO A 298 -6.78 -2.00 14.20
C PRO A 298 -7.36 -0.58 14.39
N GLU A 299 -6.52 0.44 14.30
CA GLU A 299 -6.90 1.85 14.52
C GLU A 299 -6.54 2.69 13.30
N GLU A 300 -7.39 3.68 13.00
CA GLU A 300 -7.14 4.63 11.94
C GLU A 300 -6.08 5.67 12.34
N ASN A 301 -5.28 6.11 11.38
CA ASN A 301 -4.58 7.38 11.46
C ASN A 301 -5.49 8.54 11.02
N TYR A 302 -4.97 9.78 11.04
CA TYR A 302 -5.71 10.97 10.59
C TYR A 302 -6.33 10.84 9.18
N TYR A 303 -5.71 10.05 8.28
CA TYR A 303 -6.25 9.71 6.95
C TYR A 303 -7.53 8.89 7.04
N GLY A 304 -7.40 7.72 7.67
CA GLY A 304 -8.49 6.78 7.80
C GLY A 304 -9.63 7.37 8.60
N TRP A 305 -9.28 8.19 9.59
CA TRP A 305 -10.24 8.88 10.43
C TRP A 305 -11.15 9.79 9.60
N LEU A 306 -10.57 10.61 8.71
CA LEU A 306 -11.35 11.47 7.81
C LEU A 306 -12.23 10.65 6.87
N VAL A 307 -11.70 9.56 6.31
CA VAL A 307 -12.45 8.71 5.37
C VAL A 307 -13.69 8.11 6.03
N ASN A 308 -13.56 7.63 7.26
CA ASN A 308 -14.68 7.12 8.03
C ASN A 308 -15.66 8.22 8.46
N GLU A 309 -15.15 9.37 8.88
CA GLU A 309 -15.98 10.55 9.23
C GLU A 309 -16.81 11.03 8.03
N ARG A 310 -16.27 10.90 6.82
CA ARG A 310 -16.89 11.32 5.56
C ARG A 310 -17.46 10.17 4.75
N LEU A 311 -17.69 9.01 5.38
CA LEU A 311 -18.07 7.79 4.65
C LEU A 311 -19.36 7.96 3.86
N ALA A 312 -20.37 8.64 4.42
CA ALA A 312 -21.65 8.91 3.75
C ALA A 312 -21.48 9.70 2.43
N ASP A 313 -20.56 10.67 2.39
CA ASP A 313 -20.28 11.44 1.17
C ASP A 313 -19.61 10.58 0.09
N ILE A 314 -18.80 9.59 0.50
CA ILE A 314 -18.11 8.66 -0.39
C ILE A 314 -19.09 7.58 -0.89
N GLU A 315 -19.96 7.08 -0.03
CA GLU A 315 -21.02 6.13 -0.39
C GLU A 315 -21.96 6.71 -1.44
N ALA A 316 -22.34 7.99 -1.30
CA ALA A 316 -23.18 8.70 -2.26
C ALA A 316 -22.56 8.85 -3.67
N LEU A 317 -21.30 8.43 -3.89
CA LEU A 317 -20.67 8.40 -5.20
C LEU A 317 -21.10 7.19 -6.05
N PHE A 318 -21.59 6.10 -5.45
CA PHE A 318 -21.83 4.83 -6.14
C PHE A 318 -23.28 4.37 -6.01
#